data_AF-A0A662VB57-F1
#
_entry.id   AF-A0A662VB57-F1
#
_cell.length_a   1.000
_cell.length_b   1.000
_cell.length_c   1.000
_cell.angle_alpha   90.00
_cell.angle_beta   90.00
_cell.angle_gamma   90.00
#
_symmetry.space_group_name_H-M   'P 1'
#
loop_
_entity.id
_entity.type
_entity.pdbx_description
1 polymer ?
#
loop_
_entity_poly.entity_id
_entity_poly.type
_entity_poly.pdbx_seq_one_letter_code
_entity_poly.pdbx_strand_id
1 'polypeptide(L)'
;MRGKTTFSVRVVPRGDKILTFKAQGVLVEGSLNELREELFLTRRATQYIIDCLWEFDKLPTINQMHQMFYRILRKQGFRAHQSKQIYKYALAIVRSARENNGKKPVLKKLSARLDK
;
A
#
# COMPACT_ATOMS: atom_id res chain seq x y z
N MET A 1 26.87 -10.37 38.75
CA MET A 1 26.20 -9.06 38.60
C MET A 1 25.34 -9.08 37.33
N ARG A 2 24.01 -9.22 37.46
CA ARG A 2 23.07 -9.19 36.34
C ARG A 2 22.59 -7.74 36.17
N GLY A 3 23.05 -7.07 35.12
CA GLY A 3 22.58 -5.74 34.74
C GLY A 3 21.13 -5.83 34.28
N LYS A 4 20.21 -5.25 35.05
CA LYS A 4 18.81 -5.05 34.68
C LYS A 4 18.76 -4.04 33.53
N THR A 5 18.61 -4.49 32.30
CA THR A 5 18.21 -3.63 31.18
C THR A 5 16.69 -3.45 31.26
N THR A 6 16.25 -2.65 32.23
CA THR A 6 14.86 -2.17 32.25
C THR A 6 14.77 -1.11 31.15
N PHE A 7 14.52 -1.53 29.91
CA PHE A 7 14.00 -0.60 28.91
C PHE A 7 12.67 -0.10 29.46
N SER A 8 12.64 1.17 29.87
CA SER A 8 11.41 1.86 30.20
C SER A 8 10.52 1.77 28.97
N VAL A 9 9.55 0.85 29.01
CA VAL A 9 8.48 0.75 28.02
C VAL A 9 7.88 2.14 27.94
N ARG A 10 8.09 2.81 26.81
CA ARG A 10 7.49 4.11 26.53
C ARG A 10 6.00 3.86 26.30
N VAL A 11 5.25 3.72 27.39
CA VAL A 11 3.80 3.63 27.36
C VAL A 11 3.31 4.99 26.86
N VAL A 12 2.87 5.02 25.61
CA VAL A 12 2.23 6.21 25.04
C VAL A 12 0.97 6.48 25.87
N PRO A 13 0.78 7.68 26.44
CA PRO A 13 -0.43 8.02 27.16
C PRO A 13 -1.63 7.81 26.24
N ARG A 14 -2.63 7.04 26.70
CA ARG A 14 -3.92 6.92 26.01
C ARG A 14 -4.70 8.23 26.18
N GLY A 15 -4.27 9.26 25.45
CA GLY A 15 -5.03 10.49 25.28
C GLY A 15 -5.94 10.41 24.05
N ASP A 16 -6.97 11.26 24.03
CA ASP A 16 -8.08 11.35 23.06
C ASP A 16 -7.72 11.56 21.58
N LYS A 17 -6.43 11.45 21.23
CA LYS A 17 -5.91 11.59 19.88
C LYS A 17 -5.04 10.40 19.51
N ILE A 18 -5.61 9.20 19.59
CA ILE A 18 -5.21 8.13 18.67
C ILE A 18 -5.74 8.55 17.29
N LEU A 19 -5.08 9.54 16.68
CA LEU A 19 -5.15 9.75 15.24
C LEU A 19 -4.41 8.56 14.63
N THR A 20 -5.06 7.40 14.63
CA THR A 20 -4.81 6.43 13.57
C THR A 20 -4.89 7.26 12.31
N PHE A 21 -3.84 7.28 11.50
CA PHE A 21 -3.83 7.96 10.21
C PHE A 21 -4.84 7.23 9.31
N LYS A 22 -6.13 7.42 9.61
CA LYS A 22 -7.24 7.09 8.75
C LYS A 22 -7.05 8.07 7.62
N ALA A 23 -6.42 7.63 6.54
CA ALA A 23 -6.52 8.31 5.27
C ALA A 23 -8.01 8.35 4.94
N GLN A 24 -8.72 9.40 5.38
CA GLN A 24 -10.06 9.69 4.93
C GLN A 24 -9.93 9.94 3.44
N GLY A 25 -10.47 9.02 2.63
CA GLY A 25 -10.78 9.33 1.25
C GLY A 25 -11.93 10.33 1.28
N VAL A 26 -11.62 11.61 1.46
CA VAL A 26 -12.60 12.67 1.28
C VAL A 26 -12.88 12.73 -0.21
N LEU A 27 -14.08 12.32 -0.58
CA LEU A 27 -14.60 12.45 -1.93
C LEU A 27 -14.86 13.95 -2.13
N VAL A 28 -13.88 14.66 -2.69
CA VAL A 28 -13.93 16.13 -2.81
C VAL A 28 -15.06 16.52 -3.76
N GLU A 29 -15.19 15.80 -4.88
CA GLU A 29 -16.31 15.82 -5.83
C GLU A 29 -16.37 14.46 -6.53
N GLY A 30 -17.56 13.86 -6.71
CA GLY A 30 -17.73 12.60 -7.45
C GLY A 30 -18.86 11.70 -6.96
N SER A 31 -19.23 10.71 -7.77
CA SER A 31 -20.24 9.71 -7.42
C SER A 31 -19.64 8.49 -6.70
N LEU A 32 -20.47 7.70 -5.99
CA LEU A 32 -20.05 6.40 -5.43
C LEU A 32 -19.55 5.44 -6.52
N ASN A 33 -20.01 5.61 -7.77
CA ASN A 33 -19.56 4.81 -8.90
C ASN A 33 -18.13 5.15 -9.29
N GLU A 34 -17.77 6.43 -9.34
CA GLU A 34 -16.39 6.86 -9.59
C GLU A 34 -15.42 6.32 -8.54
N LEU A 35 -15.81 6.35 -7.26
CA LEU A 35 -15.00 5.72 -6.20
C LEU A 35 -14.84 4.22 -6.43
N ARG A 36 -15.91 3.53 -6.83
CA ARG A 36 -15.85 2.09 -7.12
C ARG A 36 -14.94 1.80 -8.31
N GLU A 37 -14.97 2.63 -9.34
CA GLU A 37 -14.08 2.54 -10.50
C GLU A 37 -12.62 2.81 -10.11
N GLU A 38 -12.35 3.84 -9.31
CA GLU A 38 -11.01 4.15 -8.82
C GLU A 38 -10.45 2.97 -8.00
N LEU A 39 -11.25 2.40 -7.10
CA LEU A 39 -10.86 1.22 -6.33
C LEU A 39 -10.60 0.01 -7.23
N PHE A 40 -11.42 -0.19 -8.26
CA PHE A 40 -11.24 -1.27 -9.23
C PHE A 40 -9.94 -1.12 -10.05
N LEU A 41 -9.69 0.08 -10.59
CA LEU A 41 -8.49 0.40 -11.36
C LEU A 41 -7.23 0.29 -10.49
N THR A 42 -7.28 0.82 -9.27
CA THR A 42 -6.18 0.72 -8.30
C THR A 42 -5.86 -0.74 -7.98
N ARG A 43 -6.89 -1.58 -7.77
CA ARG A 43 -6.71 -3.02 -7.54
C ARG A 43 -6.01 -3.68 -8.72
N ARG A 44 -6.47 -3.40 -9.93
CA ARG A 44 -5.95 -4.00 -11.16
C ARG A 44 -4.51 -3.57 -11.43
N ALA A 45 -4.20 -2.29 -11.25
CA ALA A 45 -2.84 -1.76 -11.39
C ALA A 45 -1.90 -2.37 -10.34
N THR A 46 -2.35 -2.50 -9.10
CA THR A 46 -1.56 -3.13 -8.03
C THR A 46 -1.32 -4.61 -8.32
N GLN A 47 -2.34 -5.34 -8.77
CA GLN A 47 -2.19 -6.75 -9.15
C GLN A 47 -1.19 -6.92 -10.29
N TYR A 48 -1.28 -6.10 -11.34
CA TYR A 48 -0.32 -6.12 -12.45
C TYR A 48 1.12 -5.97 -11.96
N ILE A 49 1.37 -5.04 -11.05
CA ILE A 49 2.72 -4.82 -10.48
C ILE A 49 3.15 -6.01 -9.62
N ILE A 50 2.24 -6.61 -8.84
CA ILE A 50 2.52 -7.84 -8.08
C ILE A 50 2.93 -8.96 -9.02
N ASP A 51 2.21 -9.16 -10.13
CA ASP A 51 2.54 -10.18 -11.12
C ASP A 51 3.93 -9.94 -11.72
N CYS A 52 4.25 -8.71 -12.15
CA CYS A 52 5.59 -8.38 -12.63
C CYS A 52 6.68 -8.63 -11.58
N LEU A 53 6.44 -8.23 -10.33
CA LEU A 53 7.40 -8.41 -9.24
C LEU A 53 7.62 -9.88 -8.89
N TRP A 54 6.57 -10.71 -9.01
CA TRP A 54 6.65 -12.11 -8.65
C TRP A 54 7.62 -12.88 -9.55
N GLU A 55 7.72 -12.50 -10.82
CA GLU A 55 8.62 -13.12 -11.80
C GLU A 55 10.09 -12.71 -11.62
N PHE A 56 10.41 -11.68 -10.83
CA PHE A 56 11.81 -11.29 -10.59
C PHE A 56 12.47 -12.13 -9.50
N ASP A 57 13.68 -12.64 -9.73
CA ASP A 57 14.43 -13.36 -8.70
C ASP A 57 14.67 -12.52 -7.44
N LYS A 58 15.01 -11.23 -7.64
CA LYS A 58 15.28 -10.28 -6.57
C LYS A 58 14.28 -9.13 -6.58
N LEU A 59 13.85 -8.71 -5.39
CA LEU A 59 12.97 -7.56 -5.27
C LEU A 59 13.70 -6.24 -5.52
N PRO A 60 13.14 -5.36 -6.37
CA PRO A 60 13.71 -4.05 -6.66
C PRO A 60 13.52 -3.08 -5.50
N THR A 61 14.35 -2.03 -5.49
CA THR A 61 14.22 -0.89 -4.57
C THR A 61 13.06 0.02 -4.96
N ILE A 62 12.63 0.90 -4.04
CA ILE A 62 11.56 1.88 -4.32
C ILE A 62 11.91 2.79 -5.51
N ASN A 63 13.18 3.14 -5.70
CA ASN A 63 13.62 3.99 -6.81
C ASN A 63 13.51 3.25 -8.15
N GLN A 64 13.88 1.97 -8.18
CA GLN A 64 13.69 1.12 -9.37
C GLN A 64 12.20 0.93 -9.66
N MET A 65 11.37 0.69 -8.65
CA MET A 65 9.91 0.65 -8.81
C MET A 65 9.36 1.94 -9.43
N HIS A 66 9.87 3.10 -9.00
CA HIS A 66 9.48 4.37 -9.57
C HIS A 66 9.86 4.45 -11.06
N GLN A 67 11.11 4.14 -11.42
CA GLN A 67 11.55 4.16 -12.81
C GLN A 67 10.73 3.23 -13.71
N MET A 68 10.40 2.04 -13.23
CA MET A 68 9.66 1.03 -13.99
C MET A 68 8.18 1.39 -14.17
N PHE A 69 7.50 1.76 -13.08
CA PHE A 69 6.03 1.80 -13.07
C PHE A 69 5.45 3.20 -13.08
N TYR A 70 6.20 4.24 -12.67
CA TYR A 70 5.66 5.59 -12.56
C TYR A 70 5.10 6.10 -13.89
N ARG A 71 5.88 6.01 -14.97
CA ARG A 71 5.45 6.48 -16.29
C ARG A 71 4.23 5.71 -16.81
N ILE A 72 4.13 4.41 -16.53
CA ILE A 72 2.99 3.57 -16.92
C ILE A 72 1.73 4.00 -16.17
N LEU A 73 1.80 4.14 -14.84
CA LEU A 73 0.67 4.55 -14.01
C LEU A 73 0.22 5.99 -14.32
N ARG A 74 1.17 6.89 -14.60
CA ARG A 74 0.85 8.27 -15.04
C ARG A 74 0.11 8.30 -16.37
N LYS A 75 0.49 7.46 -17.34
CA LYS A 75 -0.23 7.32 -18.63
C LYS A 75 -1.64 6.76 -18.45
N GLN A 76 -1.87 5.94 -17.43
CA GLN A 76 -3.20 5.41 -17.08
C GLN A 76 -4.08 6.41 -16.31
N GLY A 77 -3.58 7.62 -16.02
CA GLY A 77 -4.34 8.67 -15.36
C GLY A 77 -4.18 8.74 -13.83
N PHE A 78 -3.42 7.83 -13.21
CA PHE A 78 -3.20 7.88 -11.76
C PHE A 78 -2.42 9.13 -11.35
N ARG A 79 -2.83 9.79 -10.26
CA ARG A 79 -2.08 10.91 -9.66
C ARG A 79 -0.70 10.45 -9.19
N ALA A 80 0.27 11.36 -9.14
CA ALA A 80 1.64 11.02 -8.73
C ALA A 80 1.69 10.35 -7.34
N HIS A 81 0.88 10.85 -6.39
CA HIS A 81 0.75 10.25 -5.06
C HIS A 81 0.18 8.82 -5.12
N GLN A 82 -0.95 8.62 -5.81
CA GLN A 82 -1.57 7.30 -6.00
C GLN A 82 -0.58 6.33 -6.64
N SER A 83 0.10 6.76 -7.70
CA SER A 83 1.12 5.96 -8.39
C SER A 83 2.19 5.47 -7.40
N LYS A 84 2.71 6.38 -6.57
CA LYS A 84 3.69 6.04 -5.51
C LYS A 84 3.15 5.04 -4.50
N GLN A 85 1.89 5.17 -4.09
CA GLN A 85 1.30 4.24 -3.14
C GLN A 85 1.09 2.85 -3.75
N ILE A 86 0.62 2.78 -5.00
CA ILE A 86 0.35 1.51 -5.70
C ILE A 86 1.61 0.63 -5.72
N TYR A 87 2.73 1.12 -6.25
CA TYR A 87 3.93 0.28 -6.35
C TYR A 87 4.60 0.02 -5.00
N LYS A 88 4.49 0.93 -4.03
CA LYS A 88 5.01 0.69 -2.67
C LYS A 88 4.21 -0.42 -1.97
N TYR A 89 2.89 -0.40 -2.13
CA TYR A 89 2.01 -1.40 -1.53
C TYR A 89 2.20 -2.78 -2.18
N ALA A 90 2.29 -2.83 -3.52
CA ALA A 90 2.62 -4.05 -4.24
C ALA A 90 3.94 -4.66 -3.78
N LEU A 91 4.99 -3.85 -3.65
CA LEU A 91 6.31 -4.30 -3.17
C LEU A 91 6.23 -4.88 -1.75
N ALA A 92 5.49 -4.21 -0.84
CA ALA A 92 5.33 -4.68 0.53
C ALA A 92 4.61 -6.04 0.60
N ILE A 93 3.57 -6.23 -0.23
CA ILE A 93 2.82 -7.50 -0.32
C ILE A 93 3.74 -8.63 -0.81
N VAL A 94 4.45 -8.42 -1.92
CA VAL A 94 5.33 -9.45 -2.48
C VAL A 94 6.46 -9.79 -1.51
N ARG A 95 7.06 -8.78 -0.89
CA ARG A 95 8.09 -8.99 0.14
C ARG A 95 7.58 -9.87 1.27
N SER A 96 6.43 -9.51 1.85
CA SER A 96 5.83 -10.28 2.93
C SER A 96 5.49 -11.72 2.50
N ALA A 97 4.97 -11.92 1.29
CA ALA A 97 4.69 -13.25 0.79
C ALA A 97 5.95 -14.10 0.61
N ARG A 98 7.04 -13.53 0.09
CA ARG A 98 8.32 -14.24 -0.09
C ARG A 98 8.99 -14.58 1.23
N GLU A 99 9.02 -13.64 2.17
CA GLU A 99 9.58 -13.85 3.51
C GLU A 99 8.86 -15.00 4.26
N ASN A 100 7.58 -15.23 3.95
CA ASN A 100 6.78 -16.30 4.52
C ASN A 100 6.76 -17.60 3.67
N ASN A 101 7.61 -17.73 2.64
CA ASN A 101 7.58 -18.84 1.67
C ASN A 101 6.18 -19.09 1.08
N GLY A 102 5.41 -18.03 0.90
CA GLY A 102 4.06 -18.06 0.39
C GLY A 102 3.98 -18.21 -1.12
N LYS A 103 2.75 -18.40 -1.62
CA LYS A 103 2.43 -18.39 -3.06
C LYS A 103 2.23 -16.97 -3.56
N LYS A 104 2.22 -16.81 -4.89
CA LYS A 104 1.96 -15.51 -5.55
C LYS A 104 0.68 -14.86 -4.99
N PRO A 105 0.76 -13.63 -4.46
CA PRO A 105 -0.41 -12.92 -3.94
C PRO A 105 -1.42 -12.59 -5.04
N VAL A 106 -2.69 -12.89 -4.79
CA VAL A 106 -3.81 -12.49 -5.63
C VAL A 106 -4.75 -11.62 -4.82
N LEU A 107 -4.83 -10.34 -5.19
CA LEU A 107 -5.74 -9.39 -4.58
C LEU A 107 -7.18 -9.77 -4.92
N LYS A 108 -8.08 -9.76 -3.92
CA LYS A 108 -9.50 -10.07 -4.10
C LYS A 108 -10.35 -8.81 -4.28
N LYS A 109 -10.46 -7.96 -3.27
CA LYS A 109 -11.26 -6.74 -3.31
C LYS A 109 -10.52 -5.61 -2.62
N LEU A 110 -10.62 -4.41 -3.18
CA LEU A 110 -10.33 -3.17 -2.47
C LEU A 110 -11.66 -2.55 -2.02
N SER A 111 -11.70 -2.11 -0.79
CA SER A 111 -12.86 -1.46 -0.18
C SER A 111 -12.39 -0.22 0.55
N ALA A 112 -13.11 0.89 0.37
CA ALA A 112 -12.96 2.08 1.19
C ALA A 112 -14.11 2.12 2.22
N ARG A 113 -13.78 2.52 3.45
CA ARG A 113 -14.79 2.84 4.47
C ARG A 113 -15.16 4.31 4.31
N LEU A 114 -16.45 4.57 4.12
CA LEU A 114 -17.01 5.91 4.08
C LEU A 114 -17.64 6.18 5.46
N ASP A 115 -16.99 7.03 6.25
CA ASP A 115 -17.58 7.55 7.48
C ASP A 115 -18.45 8.76 7.08
N LYS A 116 -19.71 8.78 7.55
CA LYS A 116 -20.64 9.92 7.39
C LYS A 116 -20.40 10.96 8.47
#